data_AF-A0A0Q8H9M2-F1
#
_entry.id   AF-A0A0Q8H9M2-F1
#
_cell.length_a   1.000
_cell.length_b   1.000
_cell.length_c   1.000
_cell.angle_alpha   90.00
_cell.angle_beta   90.00
_cell.angle_gamma   90.00
#
_symmetry.space_group_name_H-M   'P 1'
#
loop_
_entity.id
_entity.type
_entity.pdbx_description
1 polymer ?
#
loop_
_entity_poly.entity_id
_entity_poly.type
_entity_poly.pdbx_seq_one_letter_code
_entity_poly.pdbx_strand_id
1 'polypeptide(L)'
;MLILAAWVLVLLLLALWSALVWSGQALLSALLSGAGSIGAADWSLPEALTAWLPVPVAEWLAGTLETLTPQLQSLAGLLPSLSGGVTFLAWVIWIVGALLLLGIGLAVHVAIALWRKSKQSSMPQTVTILR
;
A
#
# COMPACT_ATOMS: atom_id res chain seq x y z
N MET A 1 -31.53 -9.14 -5.04
CA MET A 1 -30.78 -8.19 -5.89
C MET A 1 -29.91 -7.24 -5.06
N LEU A 2 -30.47 -6.49 -4.10
CA LEU A 2 -29.70 -5.56 -3.24
C LEU A 2 -28.47 -6.17 -2.53
N ILE A 3 -28.60 -7.35 -1.92
CA ILE A 3 -27.48 -8.02 -1.25
C ILE A 3 -26.37 -8.41 -2.24
N LEU A 4 -26.74 -8.89 -3.43
CA LEU A 4 -25.76 -9.21 -4.47
C LEU A 4 -25.04 -7.95 -4.95
N ALA A 5 -25.78 -6.86 -5.20
CA ALA A 5 -25.20 -5.58 -5.62
C ALA A 5 -24.24 -5.03 -4.55
N ALA A 6 -24.60 -5.12 -3.26
CA ALA A 6 -23.73 -4.72 -2.15
C ALA A 6 -22.44 -5.53 -2.11
N TRP A 7 -22.53 -6.86 -2.24
CA TRP A 7 -21.34 -7.72 -2.28
C TRP A 7 -20.47 -7.49 -3.53
N VAL A 8 -21.08 -7.28 -4.70
CA VAL A 8 -20.35 -6.92 -5.92
C VAL A 8 -19.59 -5.62 -5.72
N LEU A 9 -20.22 -4.59 -5.12
CA LEU A 9 -19.56 -3.33 -4.82
C LEU A 9 -18.39 -3.53 -3.83
N VAL A 10 -18.59 -4.30 -2.76
CA VAL A 10 -17.52 -4.61 -1.79
C VAL A 10 -16.36 -5.34 -2.46
N LEU A 11 -16.62 -6.30 -3.34
CA LEU A 11 -15.59 -7.04 -4.08
C LEU A 11 -14.85 -6.15 -5.08
N LEU A 12 -15.55 -5.24 -5.77
CA LEU A 12 -14.91 -4.26 -6.65
C LEU A 12 -14.01 -3.30 -5.87
N LEU A 13 -14.48 -2.82 -4.71
CA LEU A 13 -13.70 -1.96 -3.83
C LEU A 13 -12.48 -2.71 -3.26
N LEU A 14 -12.63 -3.98 -2.92
CA LEU A 14 -11.54 -4.84 -2.47
C LEU A 14 -10.53 -5.11 -3.58
N ALA A 15 -10.99 -5.32 -4.81
CA ALA A 15 -10.13 -5.48 -5.98
C ALA A 15 -9.34 -4.19 -6.25
N LEU A 16 -10.01 -3.03 -6.21
CA LEU A 16 -9.37 -1.73 -6.36
C LEU A 16 -8.36 -1.46 -5.24
N TRP A 17 -8.72 -1.72 -3.99
CA TRP A 17 -7.84 -1.61 -2.84
C TRP A 17 -6.60 -2.50 -2.98
N SER A 18 -6.80 -3.75 -3.38
CA SER A 18 -5.70 -4.70 -3.62
C SER A 18 -4.79 -4.19 -4.72
N ALA A 19 -5.34 -3.72 -5.84
CA ALA A 19 -4.56 -3.16 -6.93
C ALA A 19 -3.74 -1.94 -6.45
N LEU A 20 -4.31 -1.07 -5.62
CA LEU A 20 -3.63 0.11 -5.09
C LEU A 20 -2.46 -0.26 -4.17
N VAL A 21 -2.66 -1.19 -3.23
CA VAL A 21 -1.61 -1.63 -2.29
C VAL A 21 -0.47 -2.32 -3.03
N TRP A 22 -0.79 -3.26 -3.94
CA TRP A 22 0.23 -3.98 -4.68
C TRP A 22 0.96 -3.11 -5.71
N SER A 23 0.26 -2.18 -6.37
CA SER A 23 0.91 -1.21 -7.26
C SER A 23 1.84 -0.29 -6.48
N GLY A 24 1.40 0.20 -5.31
CA GLY A 24 2.24 1.00 -4.43
C GLY A 24 3.49 0.25 -3.96
N GLN A 25 3.33 -1.01 -3.54
CA GLN A 25 4.44 -1.88 -3.15
C GLN A 25 5.41 -2.14 -4.32
N ALA A 26 4.90 -2.42 -5.52
CA ALA A 26 5.70 -2.65 -6.72
C ALA A 26 6.48 -1.38 -7.14
N LEU A 27 5.83 -0.22 -7.11
CA LEU A 27 6.49 1.06 -7.38
C LEU A 27 7.58 1.37 -6.37
N LEU A 28 7.28 1.21 -5.07
CA LEU A 28 8.23 1.49 -4.01
C LEU A 28 9.42 0.53 -4.09
N SER A 29 9.19 -0.77 -4.30
CA SER A 29 10.26 -1.74 -4.50
C SER A 29 11.10 -1.45 -5.74
N ALA A 30 10.51 -1.04 -6.86
CA ALA A 30 11.25 -0.61 -8.04
C ALA A 30 12.15 0.60 -7.77
N LEU A 31 11.66 1.59 -7.00
CA LEU A 31 12.45 2.75 -6.58
C LEU A 31 13.62 2.34 -5.67
N LEU A 32 13.37 1.44 -4.71
CA LEU A 32 14.38 0.89 -3.81
C LEU A 32 15.44 0.07 -4.56
N SER A 33 15.05 -0.72 -5.57
CA SER A 33 15.98 -1.45 -6.44
C SER A 33 16.86 -0.50 -7.26
N GLY A 34 16.28 0.60 -7.76
CA GLY A 34 17.04 1.67 -8.42
C GLY A 34 18.04 2.33 -7.48
N ALA A 35 17.63 2.68 -6.26
CA ALA A 35 18.50 3.24 -5.22
C ALA A 35 19.64 2.30 -4.81
N GLY A 36 19.41 0.98 -4.80
CA GLY A 36 20.45 -0.02 -4.53
C GLY A 36 21.60 0.00 -5.56
N SER A 37 21.31 0.35 -6.81
CA SER A 37 22.35 0.49 -7.85
C SER A 37 23.25 1.72 -7.63
N ILE A 38 22.72 2.76 -6.99
CA ILE A 38 23.44 4.00 -6.68
C ILE A 38 24.24 3.83 -5.37
N GLY A 39 23.70 3.09 -4.40
CA GLY A 39 24.39 2.77 -3.14
C GLY A 39 25.65 1.92 -3.28
N ALA A 40 25.76 1.13 -4.35
CA ALA A 40 26.94 0.33 -4.69
C ALA A 40 27.87 1.02 -5.70
N ALA A 41 27.49 2.18 -6.23
CA ALA A 41 28.34 2.97 -7.10
C ALA A 41 29.40 3.69 -6.27
N ASP A 42 30.61 3.84 -6.82
CA ASP A 42 31.56 4.81 -6.30
C ASP A 42 30.88 6.19 -6.31
N TRP A 43 30.71 6.80 -5.13
CA TRP A 43 30.13 8.14 -4.98
C TRP A 43 31.08 9.26 -5.45
N SER A 44 32.00 8.93 -6.36
CA SER A 44 32.92 9.87 -6.99
C SER A 44 32.22 10.68 -8.07
N LEU A 45 32.73 11.88 -8.37
CA LEU A 45 32.24 12.63 -9.52
C LEU A 45 32.48 11.80 -10.79
N PRO A 46 31.45 11.57 -11.62
CA PRO A 46 31.64 10.92 -12.92
C PRO A 46 32.63 11.72 -13.78
N GLU A 47 33.51 11.04 -14.49
CA GLU A 47 34.50 11.70 -15.37
C GLU A 47 33.84 12.58 -16.45
N ALA A 48 32.63 12.21 -16.87
CA ALA A 48 31.83 13.00 -17.81
C ALA A 48 31.42 14.38 -17.24
N LEU A 49 31.26 14.49 -15.92
CA LEU A 49 30.94 15.73 -15.22
C LEU A 49 32.19 16.55 -14.94
N THR A 50 33.30 15.92 -14.54
CA THR A 50 34.57 16.63 -14.32
C THR A 50 35.12 17.24 -15.60
N ALA A 51 34.88 16.62 -16.76
CA ALA A 51 35.29 17.16 -18.06
C ALA A 51 34.59 18.47 -18.47
N TRP A 52 33.39 18.73 -17.96
CA TRP A 52 32.59 19.93 -18.26
C TRP A 52 32.63 20.99 -17.16
N LEU A 53 33.06 20.64 -15.94
CA LEU A 53 33.12 21.56 -14.82
C LEU A 53 34.47 22.30 -14.76
N PRO A 54 34.47 23.61 -14.44
CA PRO A 54 35.70 24.29 -14.04
C PRO A 54 36.32 23.60 -12.82
N VAL A 55 37.65 23.43 -12.83
CA VAL A 55 38.44 22.78 -11.77
C VAL A 55 37.99 23.14 -10.34
N PRO A 56 37.84 24.43 -9.94
CA PRO A 56 37.43 24.77 -8.57
C PRO A 56 36.03 24.28 -8.20
N VAL A 57 35.11 24.15 -9.17
CA VAL A 57 33.77 23.62 -8.94
C VAL A 57 33.80 22.10 -8.77
N ALA A 58 34.65 21.42 -9.54
CA ALA A 58 34.85 19.98 -9.41
C ALA A 58 35.47 19.61 -8.05
N GLU A 59 36.47 20.36 -7.58
CA GLU A 59 37.09 20.16 -6.26
C GLU A 59 36.11 20.42 -5.11
N TRP A 60 35.33 21.49 -5.20
CA TRP A 60 34.29 21.77 -4.20
C TRP A 60 33.23 20.66 -4.15
N LEU A 61 32.79 20.16 -5.31
CA LEU A 61 31.80 19.09 -5.37
C LEU A 61 32.38 17.76 -4.88
N ALA A 62 33.66 17.47 -5.18
CA ALA A 62 34.36 16.29 -4.69
C ALA A 62 34.47 16.31 -3.16
N GLY A 63 34.90 17.42 -2.56
CA GLY A 63 34.96 17.54 -1.10
C GLY A 63 33.58 17.49 -0.43
N THR A 64 32.54 18.01 -1.08
CA THR A 64 31.16 17.87 -0.61
C THR A 64 30.69 16.42 -0.68
N LEU A 65 30.98 15.69 -1.75
CA LEU A 65 30.67 14.27 -1.84
C LEU A 65 31.45 13.45 -0.83
N GLU A 66 32.73 13.74 -0.59
CA GLU A 66 33.57 13.04 0.38
C GLU A 66 33.05 13.20 1.82
N THR A 67 32.59 14.40 2.17
CA THR A 67 31.94 14.67 3.48
C THR A 67 30.58 13.98 3.62
N LEU A 68 29.82 13.85 2.53
CA LEU A 68 28.51 13.20 2.52
C LEU A 68 28.55 11.68 2.30
N THR A 69 29.65 11.15 1.74
CA THR A 69 29.85 9.72 1.42
C THR A 69 29.49 8.79 2.59
N PRO A 70 29.97 8.99 3.83
CA PRO A 70 29.62 8.09 4.94
C PRO A 70 28.12 8.11 5.27
N GLN A 71 27.46 9.27 5.16
CA GLN A 71 26.02 9.38 5.37
C GLN A 71 25.25 8.67 4.25
N LEU A 72 25.66 8.87 2.99
CA LEU A 72 25.10 8.20 1.83
C LEU A 72 25.27 6.68 1.89
N GLN A 73 26.45 6.19 2.31
CA GLN A 73 26.69 4.76 2.51
C GLN A 73 25.87 4.18 3.66
N SER A 74 25.68 4.92 4.77
CA SER A 74 24.80 4.48 5.85
C SER A 74 23.35 4.36 5.41
N LEU A 75 22.86 5.33 4.64
CA LEU A 75 21.52 5.31 4.02
C LEU A 75 21.39 4.16 3.02
N ALA A 76 22.42 3.93 2.21
CA ALA A 76 22.45 2.83 1.26
C ALA A 76 22.42 1.46 1.96
N GLY A 77 23.13 1.32 3.09
CA GLY A 77 23.13 0.11 3.91
C GLY A 77 21.78 -0.20 4.56
N LEU A 78 20.89 0.80 4.70
CA LEU A 78 19.52 0.62 5.20
C LEU A 78 18.52 0.24 4.09
N LEU A 79 18.84 0.45 2.82
CA LEU A 79 17.93 0.09 1.70
C LEU A 79 17.54 -1.40 1.67
N PRO A 80 18.46 -2.38 1.90
CA PRO A 80 18.10 -3.79 1.88
C PRO A 80 17.14 -4.18 3.02
N SER A 81 17.32 -3.64 4.23
CA SER A 81 16.42 -3.91 5.36
C SER A 81 15.04 -3.28 5.16
N LEU A 82 14.98 -2.13 4.50
CA LEU A 82 13.72 -1.48 4.10
C LEU A 82 12.95 -2.30 3.05
N SER A 83 13.64 -2.97 2.12
CA SER A 83 12.99 -3.76 1.05
C SER A 83 12.07 -4.87 1.60
N GLY A 84 12.53 -5.59 2.64
CA GLY A 84 11.72 -6.60 3.33
C GLY A 84 10.58 -5.97 4.14
N GLY A 85 10.84 -4.83 4.77
CA GLY A 85 9.86 -4.06 5.52
C GLY A 85 8.70 -3.54 4.66
N VAL A 86 8.96 -3.14 3.41
CA VAL A 86 7.94 -2.65 2.48
C VAL A 86 6.90 -3.73 2.17
N THR A 87 7.35 -4.97 1.92
CA THR A 87 6.44 -6.09 1.65
C THR A 87 5.61 -6.44 2.89
N PHE A 88 6.24 -6.47 4.07
CA PHE A 88 5.52 -6.70 5.32
C PHE A 88 4.47 -5.61 5.58
N LEU A 89 4.83 -4.34 5.40
CA LEU A 89 3.92 -3.22 5.58
C LEU A 89 2.75 -3.27 4.58
N ALA A 90 3.02 -3.65 3.33
CA ALA A 90 1.99 -3.87 2.32
C ALA A 90 0.99 -4.95 2.76
N TRP A 91 1.46 -6.07 3.31
CA TRP A 91 0.59 -7.11 3.89
C TRP A 91 -0.27 -6.57 5.03
N VAL A 92 0.31 -5.82 5.97
CA VAL A 92 -0.43 -5.24 7.10
C VAL A 92 -1.52 -4.29 6.61
N ILE A 93 -1.17 -3.34 5.73
CA ILE A 93 -2.11 -2.38 5.14
C ILE A 93 -3.21 -3.11 4.37
N TRP A 94 -2.84 -4.12 3.59
CA TRP A 94 -3.79 -4.91 2.83
C TRP A 94 -4.79 -5.64 3.73
N ILE A 95 -4.31 -6.36 4.76
CA ILE A 95 -5.17 -7.10 5.71
C ILE A 95 -6.15 -6.16 6.41
N VAL A 96 -5.65 -5.02 6.90
CA VAL A 96 -6.51 -4.03 7.60
C VAL A 96 -7.61 -3.53 6.68
N GLY A 97 -7.28 -3.14 5.44
CA GLY A 97 -8.28 -2.68 4.48
C GLY A 97 -9.24 -3.80 4.04
N ALA A 98 -8.75 -5.02 3.86
CA ALA A 98 -9.58 -6.18 3.50
C ALA A 98 -10.59 -6.51 4.61
N LEU A 99 -10.15 -6.55 5.87
CA LEU A 99 -11.01 -6.78 7.03
C LEU A 99 -12.06 -5.67 7.16
N LEU A 100 -11.68 -4.41 6.95
CA LEU A 100 -12.61 -3.29 6.99
C LEU A 100 -13.70 -3.42 5.93
N LEU A 101 -13.32 -3.70 4.68
CA LEU A 101 -14.25 -3.83 3.56
C LEU A 101 -15.20 -5.03 3.72
N LEU A 102 -14.66 -6.18 4.11
CA LEU A 102 -15.47 -7.38 4.38
C LEU A 102 -16.39 -7.18 5.59
N GLY A 103 -15.90 -6.49 6.63
CA GLY A 103 -16.70 -6.11 7.79
C GLY A 103 -17.90 -5.24 7.42
N ILE A 104 -17.71 -4.26 6.52
CA ILE A 104 -18.80 -3.44 5.98
C ILE A 104 -19.81 -4.31 5.22
N GLY A 105 -19.34 -5.20 4.34
CA GLY A 105 -20.20 -6.14 3.62
C GLY A 105 -21.03 -7.02 4.54
N LEU A 106 -20.42 -7.55 5.60
CA LEU A 106 -21.10 -8.35 6.61
C LEU A 106 -22.11 -7.53 7.42
N ALA A 107 -21.76 -6.32 7.84
CA ALA A 107 -22.65 -5.43 8.59
C ALA A 107 -23.91 -5.10 7.78
N VAL A 108 -23.75 -4.77 6.49
CA VAL A 108 -24.89 -4.55 5.57
C VAL A 108 -25.74 -5.80 5.45
N HIS A 109 -25.13 -6.98 5.32
CA HIS A 109 -25.85 -8.25 5.22
C HIS A 109 -26.70 -8.52 6.48
N VAL A 110 -26.10 -8.35 7.67
CA VAL A 110 -26.78 -8.54 8.96
C VAL A 110 -27.90 -7.53 9.14
N ALA A 111 -27.68 -6.25 8.83
CA ALA A 111 -28.70 -5.20 8.92
C ALA A 111 -29.93 -5.54 8.06
N ILE A 112 -29.72 -6.00 6.82
CA ILE A 112 -30.81 -6.42 5.93
C ILE A 112 -31.53 -7.67 6.48
N ALA A 113 -30.80 -8.63 7.03
CA ALA A 113 -31.38 -9.84 7.61
C ALA A 113 -32.26 -9.51 8.84
N LEU A 114 -31.77 -8.65 9.73
CA LEU A 114 -32.51 -8.20 10.91
C LEU A 114 -33.76 -7.40 10.53
N TRP A 115 -33.68 -6.53 9.52
CA TRP A 115 -34.82 -5.77 9.03
C TRP A 115 -35.88 -6.65 8.37
N ARG A 116 -35.49 -7.70 7.64
CA ARG A 116 -36.44 -8.69 7.11
C ARG A 116 -37.15 -9.45 8.23
N LYS A 117 -36.40 -9.86 9.26
CA LYS A 117 -36.95 -10.57 10.42
C LYS A 117 -37.95 -9.71 11.19
N SER A 118 -37.63 -8.43 11.43
CA SER A 118 -38.55 -7.53 12.15
C SER A 118 -39.87 -7.30 11.42
N LYS A 119 -39.85 -7.18 10.08
CA LYS A 119 -41.09 -7.06 9.28
C LYS A 119 -41.97 -8.31 9.29
N GLN A 120 -41.38 -9.50 9.42
CA GLN A 120 -42.15 -10.75 9.50
C GLN A 120 -42.81 -10.94 10.86
N SER A 121 -42.17 -10.50 11.94
CA SER A 121 -42.74 -10.55 13.30
C SER A 121 -43.88 -9.56 13.52
N SER A 122 -43.99 -8.50 12.71
CA SER A 122 -45.06 -7.50 12.78
C SER A 122 -46.33 -7.84 11.98
N MET A 123 -46.36 -8.95 11.23
CA MET A 123 -47.62 -9.43 10.63
C MET A 123 -48.43 -10.14 11.72
N PRO A 124 -49.69 -9.73 12.00
CA PRO A 124 -50.53 -10.44 12.94
C PRO A 124 -50.69 -11.86 12.43
N GLN A 125 -50.31 -12.85 13.25
CA GLN A 125 -50.73 -14.22 12.99
C GLN A 125 -52.25 -14.21 13.05
N THR A 126 -52.91 -14.25 11.90
CA THR A 126 -54.33 -14.55 11.81
C THR A 126 -54.51 -15.96 12.35
N VAL A 127 -54.67 -16.06 13.67
CA VAL A 127 -55.10 -17.27 14.36
C VAL A 127 -56.50 -17.54 13.83
N THR A 128 -56.56 -18.36 12.79
CA THR A 128 -57.80 -18.91 12.29
C THR A 128 -58.24 -19.94 13.32
N ILE A 129 -58.98 -19.47 14.33
CA ILE A 129 -59.75 -20.33 15.23
C ILE A 129 -60.87 -20.93 14.37
N LEU A 130 -60.67 -22.13 13.86
CA LEU A 130 -61.76 -22.94 13.33
C LEU A 130 -62.44 -23.63 14.51
N ARG A 131 -63.73 -23.35 14.61
CA ARG A 131 -64.73 -23.94 15.51
C ARG A 131 -64.73 -25.46 15.49
#